data_AF-A0A836TJT2-F1
#
_entry.id   AF-A0A836TJT2-F1
#
_cell.length_a   1.000
_cell.length_b   1.000
_cell.length_c   1.000
_cell.angle_alpha   90.00
_cell.angle_beta   90.00
_cell.angle_gamma   90.00
#
_symmetry.space_group_name_H-M   'P 1'
#
loop_
_entity.id
_entity.type
_entity.pdbx_description
1 polymer ?
#
loop_
_entity_poly.entity_id
_entity_poly.type
_entity_poly.pdbx_seq_one_letter_code
_entity_poly.pdbx_strand_id
1 'polypeptide(L)'
;SNNPLYIFGYLKDMMRNYWPWFPVTVIGVFLFAKSSFREKDYRSKFLFLWVFIPFIIMSTSRNQTLRYLFMVFPAFAIITAHTLASWLKTSQKEKVLPWMIGVVMAIVLVINVTPIQVKVSLNQNNADARNLAPFVHINTKSNEKLFNYGFTPWNPTQVLAFYSGRFLEYPVKDTEALIQEIDKNPKGTWLSPISKFEKLKNEFPEKFYLIYANQKFAYFTSMQNRENVVYNFSKIKLPIVR
;
A
#
# COMPACT_ATOMS: atom_id res chain seq x y z
N SER A 1 -21.37 -3.93 -0.97
CA SER A 1 -21.61 -3.45 0.41
C SER A 1 -21.96 -1.97 0.34
N ASN A 2 -23.26 -1.64 0.36
CA ASN A 2 -23.77 -0.27 0.33
C ASN A 2 -23.87 0.23 1.76
N ASN A 3 -22.80 0.80 2.30
CA ASN A 3 -22.86 1.51 3.56
C ASN A 3 -23.24 2.98 3.24
N PRO A 4 -24.40 3.50 3.67
CA PRO A 4 -24.80 4.88 3.40
C PRO A 4 -23.83 5.91 4.02
N LEU A 5 -23.01 5.49 5.01
CA LEU A 5 -21.94 6.30 5.60
C LEU A 5 -20.67 6.39 4.74
N TYR A 6 -20.67 5.83 3.53
CA TYR A 6 -19.52 5.82 2.63
C TYR A 6 -19.05 7.23 2.25
N ILE A 7 -19.92 8.24 2.23
CA ILE A 7 -19.55 9.65 2.00
C ILE A 7 -18.64 10.20 3.14
N PHE A 8 -18.74 9.65 4.35
CA PHE A 8 -17.95 10.07 5.51
C PHE A 8 -16.57 9.40 5.60
N GLY A 9 -16.21 8.53 4.64
CA GLY A 9 -14.93 7.81 4.65
C GLY A 9 -13.73 8.77 4.74
N TYR A 10 -13.72 9.80 3.90
CA TYR A 10 -12.67 10.81 3.96
C TYR A 10 -12.68 11.65 5.23
N LEU A 11 -13.84 11.96 5.81
CA LEU A 11 -13.90 12.71 7.07
C LEU A 11 -13.27 11.91 8.22
N LYS A 12 -13.54 10.60 8.28
CA LYS A 12 -12.89 9.70 9.25
C LYS A 12 -11.37 9.64 9.03
N ASP A 13 -10.93 9.51 7.79
CA ASP A 13 -9.51 9.47 7.44
C ASP A 13 -8.82 10.81 7.76
N MET A 14 -9.47 11.95 7.50
CA MET A 14 -8.98 13.27 7.85
C MET A 14 -8.83 13.44 9.36
N MET A 15 -9.83 13.05 10.14
CA MET A 15 -9.80 13.16 11.60
C MET A 15 -8.63 12.37 12.20
N ARG A 16 -8.32 11.19 11.65
CA ARG A 16 -7.17 10.38 12.10
C ARG A 16 -5.83 10.94 11.63
N ASN A 17 -5.73 11.33 10.36
CA ASN A 17 -4.44 11.61 9.73
C ASN A 17 -4.03 13.08 9.80
N TYR A 18 -4.98 14.02 9.79
CA TYR A 18 -4.75 15.46 9.76
C TYR A 18 -4.94 16.15 11.13
N TRP A 19 -5.15 15.38 12.19
CA TRP A 19 -5.00 15.85 13.57
C TRP A 19 -3.56 16.38 13.81
N PRO A 20 -3.36 17.50 14.54
CA PRO A 20 -4.35 18.28 15.30
C PRO A 20 -5.01 19.43 14.51
N TRP A 21 -4.63 19.63 13.25
CA TRP A 21 -5.04 20.80 12.46
C TRP A 21 -6.48 20.72 11.94
N PHE A 22 -7.02 19.50 11.86
CA PHE A 22 -8.34 19.23 11.28
C PHE A 22 -9.48 20.12 11.83
N PRO A 23 -9.68 20.31 13.16
CA PRO A 23 -10.77 21.16 13.66
C PRO A 23 -10.65 22.62 13.18
N VAL A 24 -9.43 23.16 13.20
CA VAL A 24 -9.17 24.54 12.74
C VAL A 24 -9.39 24.66 11.24
N THR A 25 -9.02 23.62 10.49
CA THR A 25 -9.23 23.57 9.04
C THR A 25 -10.71 23.57 8.70
N VAL A 26 -11.54 22.79 9.42
CA VAL A 26 -12.99 22.76 9.21
C VAL A 26 -13.61 24.13 9.45
N ILE A 27 -13.20 24.81 10.53
CA ILE A 27 -13.64 26.18 10.82
C ILE A 27 -13.19 27.12 9.69
N GLY A 28 -11.94 27.03 9.26
CA GLY A 28 -11.38 27.82 8.18
C GLY A 28 -12.14 27.62 6.86
N VAL A 29 -12.43 26.38 6.46
CA VAL A 29 -13.19 26.08 5.25
C VAL A 29 -14.58 26.72 5.32
N PHE A 30 -15.25 26.68 6.48
CA PHE A 30 -16.54 27.34 6.67
C PHE A 30 -16.45 28.87 6.55
N LEU A 31 -15.42 29.48 7.15
CA LEU A 31 -15.17 30.93 7.05
C LEU A 31 -14.88 31.36 5.62
N PHE A 32 -14.04 30.61 4.91
CA PHE A 32 -13.71 30.85 3.51
C PHE A 32 -14.93 30.65 2.61
N ALA A 33 -15.77 29.65 2.86
CA ALA A 33 -17.04 29.48 2.15
C ALA A 33 -17.95 30.69 2.35
N LYS A 34 -18.12 31.15 3.60
CA LYS A 34 -18.93 32.34 3.92
C LYS A 34 -18.44 33.58 3.18
N SER A 35 -17.13 33.86 3.21
CA SER A 35 -16.54 35.01 2.48
C SER A 35 -16.70 34.86 0.96
N SER A 36 -16.52 33.64 0.43
CA SER A 36 -16.65 33.35 -1.00
C SER A 36 -18.03 33.67 -1.58
N PHE A 37 -19.11 33.35 -0.84
CA PHE A 37 -20.48 33.51 -1.31
C PHE A 37 -21.11 34.84 -0.89
N ARG A 38 -20.80 35.35 0.31
CA ARG A 38 -21.39 36.58 0.84
C ARG A 38 -20.61 37.84 0.45
N GLU A 39 -19.29 37.79 0.56
CA GLU A 39 -18.40 38.94 0.33
C GLU A 39 -17.82 38.95 -1.09
N LYS A 40 -18.04 37.86 -1.85
CA LYS A 40 -17.56 37.67 -3.23
C LYS A 40 -16.04 37.79 -3.38
N ASP A 41 -15.26 37.50 -2.32
CA ASP A 41 -13.80 37.48 -2.40
C ASP A 41 -13.31 36.34 -3.30
N TYR A 42 -12.61 36.72 -4.36
CA TYR A 42 -12.06 35.78 -5.34
C TYR A 42 -10.96 34.88 -4.74
N ARG A 43 -10.16 35.39 -3.80
CA ARG A 43 -9.09 34.60 -3.16
C ARG A 43 -9.68 33.51 -2.27
N SER A 44 -10.66 33.87 -1.45
CA SER A 44 -11.40 32.92 -0.63
C SER A 44 -12.14 31.89 -1.49
N LYS A 45 -12.76 32.33 -2.60
CA LYS A 45 -13.46 31.44 -3.53
C LYS A 45 -12.53 30.42 -4.18
N PHE A 46 -11.33 30.84 -4.60
CA PHE A 46 -10.34 29.93 -5.17
C PHE A 46 -9.94 28.84 -4.15
N LEU A 47 -9.57 29.23 -2.93
CA LEU A 47 -9.13 28.28 -1.89
C LEU A 47 -10.27 27.36 -1.45
N PHE A 48 -11.50 27.87 -1.34
CA PHE A 48 -12.68 27.06 -1.05
C PHE A 48 -12.94 26.03 -2.16
N LEU A 49 -12.93 26.44 -3.44
CA LEU A 49 -13.19 25.55 -4.56
C LEU A 49 -12.07 24.50 -4.75
N TRP A 50 -10.81 24.86 -4.50
CA TRP A 50 -9.68 23.92 -4.53
C TRP A 50 -9.87 22.79 -3.50
N VAL A 51 -10.47 23.07 -2.36
CA VAL A 51 -10.86 22.01 -1.41
C VAL A 51 -12.11 21.28 -1.89
N PHE A 52 -13.17 22.04 -2.19
CA PHE A 52 -14.52 21.53 -2.35
C PHE A 52 -14.67 20.60 -3.56
N ILE A 53 -14.10 20.99 -4.71
CA ILE A 53 -14.25 20.24 -5.96
C ILE A 53 -13.61 18.85 -5.87
N PRO A 54 -12.31 18.70 -5.54
CA PRO A 54 -11.70 17.38 -5.39
C PRO A 54 -12.36 16.56 -4.29
N PHE A 55 -12.73 17.19 -3.17
CA PHE A 55 -13.36 16.49 -2.06
C PHE A 55 -14.70 15.86 -2.47
N ILE A 56 -15.56 16.59 -3.19
CA ILE A 56 -16.83 16.05 -3.68
C ILE A 56 -16.62 14.97 -4.74
N ILE A 57 -15.82 15.26 -5.77
CA ILE A 57 -15.58 14.31 -6.87
C ILE A 57 -15.00 13.00 -6.35
N MET A 58 -14.06 13.08 -5.40
CA MET A 58 -13.47 11.87 -4.83
C MET A 58 -14.43 11.18 -3.87
N SER A 59 -15.29 11.91 -3.16
CA SER A 59 -16.28 11.32 -2.24
C SER A 59 -17.34 10.49 -2.96
N THR A 60 -17.65 10.80 -4.22
CA THR A 60 -18.57 10.01 -5.04
C THR A 60 -17.93 8.76 -5.66
N SER A 61 -16.60 8.60 -5.58
CA SER A 61 -15.88 7.45 -6.13
C SER A 61 -16.03 6.18 -5.29
N ARG A 62 -16.23 5.04 -5.95
CA ARG A 62 -16.38 3.71 -5.32
C ARG A 62 -15.12 3.21 -4.59
N ASN A 63 -13.95 3.80 -4.84
CA ASN A 63 -12.74 3.53 -4.09
C ASN A 63 -12.24 4.81 -3.44
N GLN A 64 -12.52 5.01 -2.16
CA GLN A 64 -12.00 6.12 -1.39
C GLN A 64 -10.67 5.75 -0.76
N THR A 65 -9.60 6.47 -1.12
CA THR A 65 -8.29 6.34 -0.47
C THR A 65 -7.73 7.71 -0.20
N LEU A 66 -7.19 7.93 0.99
CA LEU A 66 -6.62 9.21 1.42
C LEU A 66 -5.66 9.83 0.40
N ARG A 67 -4.92 8.98 -0.32
CA ARG A 67 -3.98 9.36 -1.37
C ARG A 67 -4.61 10.24 -2.45
N TYR A 68 -5.88 10.03 -2.77
CA TYR A 68 -6.59 10.85 -3.77
C TYR A 68 -6.86 12.28 -3.29
N LEU A 69 -6.89 12.51 -1.97
CA LEU A 69 -7.05 13.85 -1.41
C LEU A 69 -5.72 14.58 -1.16
N PHE A 70 -4.57 14.00 -1.53
CA PHE A 70 -3.26 14.67 -1.36
C PHE A 70 -3.19 16.06 -2.01
N MET A 71 -3.90 16.27 -3.11
CA MET A 71 -3.98 17.57 -3.79
C MET A 71 -4.69 18.68 -2.99
N VAL A 72 -5.46 18.34 -1.95
CA VAL A 72 -6.22 19.30 -1.13
C VAL A 72 -5.39 19.85 0.04
N PHE A 73 -4.36 19.12 0.47
CA PHE A 73 -3.55 19.49 1.64
C PHE A 73 -2.87 20.86 1.53
N PRO A 74 -2.34 21.30 0.36
CA PRO A 74 -1.80 22.66 0.24
C PRO A 74 -2.85 23.75 0.55
N ALA A 75 -4.07 23.60 0.01
CA ALA A 75 -5.16 24.54 0.29
C ALA A 75 -5.56 24.50 1.77
N PHE A 76 -5.63 23.31 2.37
CA PHE A 76 -5.86 23.17 3.80
C PHE A 76 -4.79 23.86 4.64
N ALA A 77 -3.51 23.74 4.30
CA ALA A 77 -2.44 24.40 5.03
C ALA A 77 -2.60 25.93 5.01
N ILE A 78 -2.92 26.51 3.84
CA ILE A 78 -3.15 27.96 3.69
C ILE A 78 -4.37 28.41 4.50
N ILE A 79 -5.51 27.72 4.36
CA ILE A 79 -6.74 28.02 5.09
C ILE A 79 -6.51 27.93 6.59
N THR A 80 -5.82 26.87 7.06
CA THR A 80 -5.51 26.66 8.47
C THR A 80 -4.63 27.75 9.01
N ALA A 81 -3.53 28.07 8.31
CA ALA A 81 -2.60 29.11 8.71
C ALA A 81 -3.28 30.48 8.77
N HIS A 82 -4.08 30.83 7.75
CA HIS A 82 -4.84 32.07 7.73
C HIS A 82 -5.84 32.15 8.90
N THR A 83 -6.56 31.06 9.17
CA THR A 83 -7.54 30.99 10.26
C THR A 83 -6.88 31.12 11.63
N LEU A 84 -5.76 30.42 11.87
CA LEU A 84 -5.00 30.57 13.11
C LEU A 84 -4.47 32.00 13.27
N ALA A 85 -3.94 32.57 12.19
CA ALA A 85 -3.39 33.91 12.21
C ALA A 85 -4.47 34.98 12.46
N SER A 86 -5.71 34.78 12.02
CA SER A 86 -6.78 35.76 12.30
C SER A 86 -7.19 35.80 13.77
N TRP A 87 -6.94 34.74 14.53
CA TRP A 87 -7.23 34.67 15.97
C TRP A 87 -6.14 35.27 16.86
N LEU A 88 -4.95 35.48 16.31
CA LEU A 88 -3.80 36.01 17.05
C LEU A 88 -3.61 37.51 16.79
N LYS A 89 -3.30 38.28 17.83
CA LYS A 89 -2.83 39.66 17.69
C LYS A 89 -1.43 39.69 17.07
N THR A 90 -1.04 40.78 16.42
CA THR A 90 0.29 40.91 15.79
C THR A 90 1.44 40.63 16.77
N SER A 91 1.35 41.16 17.99
CA SER A 91 2.33 40.92 19.06
C SER A 91 2.39 39.46 19.55
N GLN A 92 1.31 38.69 19.35
CA GLN A 92 1.28 37.26 19.66
C GLN A 92 1.86 36.44 18.50
N LYS A 93 1.61 36.83 17.25
CA LYS A 93 2.14 36.14 16.06
C LYS A 93 3.66 36.04 16.08
N GLU A 94 4.34 37.16 16.39
CA GLU A 94 5.80 37.23 16.45
C GLU A 94 6.38 36.32 17.53
N LYS A 95 5.66 36.12 18.64
CA LYS A 95 6.08 35.22 19.72
C LYS A 95 5.75 33.76 19.40
N VAL A 96 4.58 33.48 18.84
CA VAL A 96 4.07 32.13 18.62
C VAL A 96 4.76 31.44 17.43
N LEU A 97 5.10 32.20 16.38
CA LEU A 97 5.65 31.62 15.14
C LEU A 97 6.97 30.86 15.37
N PRO A 98 7.99 31.41 16.06
CA PRO A 98 9.22 30.67 16.36
C PRO A 98 8.97 29.40 17.19
N TRP A 99 8.05 29.47 18.17
CA TRP A 99 7.68 28.31 19.00
C TRP A 99 7.00 27.22 18.18
N MET A 100 6.05 27.57 17.30
CA MET A 100 5.39 26.60 16.42
C MET A 100 6.40 25.92 15.50
N ILE A 101 7.31 26.68 14.89
CA ILE A 101 8.37 26.14 14.05
C ILE A 101 9.27 25.20 14.87
N GLY A 102 9.70 25.63 16.06
CA GLY A 102 10.53 24.83 16.95
C GLY A 102 9.88 23.50 17.34
N VAL A 103 8.59 23.51 17.71
CA VAL A 103 7.83 22.30 18.05
C VAL A 103 7.68 21.39 16.84
N VAL A 104 7.31 21.91 15.67
CA VAL A 104 7.19 21.11 14.45
C VAL A 104 8.53 20.48 14.07
N MET A 105 9.62 21.24 14.11
CA MET A 105 10.97 20.74 13.82
C MET A 105 11.40 19.68 14.82
N ALA A 106 11.15 19.87 16.12
CA ALA A 106 11.45 18.89 17.15
C ALA A 106 10.67 17.58 16.93
N ILE A 107 9.36 17.68 16.62
CA ILE A 107 8.53 16.50 16.31
C ILE A 107 9.07 15.77 15.07
N VAL A 108 9.37 16.50 13.99
CA VAL A 108 9.95 15.92 12.76
C VAL A 108 11.27 15.24 13.07
N LEU A 109 12.15 15.86 13.86
CA LEU A 109 13.43 15.29 14.25
C LEU A 109 13.23 14.00 15.07
N VAL A 110 12.38 14.02 16.10
CA VAL A 110 12.10 12.84 16.93
C VAL A 110 11.58 11.70 16.06
N ILE A 111 10.63 11.96 15.16
CA ILE A 111 10.07 10.93 14.28
C ILE A 111 11.12 10.34 13.33
N ASN A 112 12.05 11.14 12.82
CA ASN A 112 13.06 10.66 11.86
C ASN A 112 14.30 10.03 12.53
N VAL A 113 14.65 10.47 13.74
CA VAL A 113 15.84 9.99 14.47
C VAL A 113 15.50 8.80 15.37
N THR A 114 14.27 8.70 15.86
CA THR A 114 13.86 7.58 16.72
C THR A 114 13.04 6.55 15.94
N PRO A 115 13.09 5.26 16.30
CA PRO A 115 12.25 4.23 15.67
C PRO A 115 10.77 4.29 16.10
N ILE A 116 10.30 5.43 16.61
CA ILE A 116 8.92 5.60 17.11
C ILE A 116 7.94 5.58 15.92
N GLN A 117 7.09 4.56 15.89
CA GLN A 117 6.09 4.37 14.83
C GLN A 117 4.81 5.16 15.14
N VAL A 118 4.78 6.45 14.79
CA VAL A 118 3.63 7.31 15.14
C VAL A 118 2.41 7.05 14.24
N LYS A 119 2.61 6.78 12.94
CA LYS A 119 1.52 6.56 11.96
C LYS A 119 1.86 5.61 10.80
N VAL A 120 3.12 5.55 10.37
CA VAL A 120 3.57 4.62 9.33
C VAL A 120 4.14 3.40 10.01
N SER A 121 3.52 2.24 9.78
CA SER A 121 4.08 0.99 10.24
C SER A 121 5.38 0.73 9.48
N LEU A 122 6.49 0.61 10.19
CA LEU A 122 7.73 0.07 9.64
C LEU A 122 7.66 -1.45 9.44
N ASN A 123 6.47 -2.06 9.63
CA ASN A 123 6.27 -3.45 9.27
C ASN A 123 6.71 -3.63 7.82
N GLN A 124 7.61 -4.58 7.61
CA GLN A 124 8.15 -4.87 6.31
C GLN A 124 6.99 -5.13 5.34
N ASN A 125 6.77 -4.20 4.42
CA ASN A 125 5.74 -4.37 3.42
C ASN A 125 6.10 -5.59 2.57
N ASN A 126 5.12 -6.45 2.30
CA ASN A 126 5.31 -7.69 1.55
C ASN A 126 6.37 -8.66 2.13
N ALA A 127 6.51 -8.73 3.47
CA ALA A 127 7.44 -9.65 4.15
C ALA A 127 7.38 -11.08 3.59
N ASP A 128 6.17 -11.59 3.32
CA ASP A 128 5.98 -12.94 2.76
C ASP A 128 6.63 -13.12 1.39
N ALA A 129 6.54 -12.12 0.50
CA ALA A 129 7.16 -12.19 -0.84
C ALA A 129 8.68 -12.00 -0.75
N ARG A 130 9.15 -11.18 0.20
CA ARG A 130 10.58 -11.00 0.48
C ARG A 130 11.22 -12.29 0.99
N ASN A 131 10.57 -12.97 1.93
CA ASN A 131 11.05 -14.24 2.48
C ASN A 131 11.09 -15.34 1.43
N LEU A 132 10.19 -15.29 0.44
CA LEU A 132 10.16 -16.21 -0.68
C LEU A 132 11.28 -15.96 -1.70
N ALA A 133 11.68 -14.70 -1.89
CA ALA A 133 12.50 -14.27 -3.02
C ALA A 133 13.87 -14.98 -3.16
N PRO A 134 14.64 -15.25 -2.08
CA PRO A 134 15.90 -15.98 -2.19
C PRO A 134 15.72 -17.39 -2.78
N PHE A 135 14.62 -18.07 -2.44
CA PHE A 135 14.33 -19.41 -2.94
C PHE A 135 14.01 -19.41 -4.42
N VAL A 136 13.27 -18.40 -4.88
CA VAL A 136 12.98 -18.18 -6.29
C VAL A 136 14.27 -17.84 -7.05
N HIS A 137 15.12 -16.98 -6.49
CA HIS A 137 16.38 -16.58 -7.12
C HIS A 137 17.30 -17.77 -7.39
N ILE A 138 17.42 -18.68 -6.42
CA ILE A 138 18.33 -19.82 -6.48
C ILE A 138 17.78 -20.97 -7.34
N ASN A 139 16.47 -21.22 -7.32
CA ASN A 139 15.88 -22.38 -8.00
C ASN A 139 15.29 -22.06 -9.39
N THR A 140 15.19 -20.79 -9.77
CA THR A 140 14.79 -20.37 -11.13
C THR A 140 15.99 -19.73 -11.83
N LYS A 141 16.40 -20.22 -13.01
CA LYS A 141 17.57 -19.66 -13.72
C LYS A 141 17.36 -18.22 -14.16
N SER A 142 18.44 -17.47 -14.39
CA SER A 142 18.36 -16.03 -14.70
C SER A 142 17.66 -15.68 -16.00
N ASN A 143 17.61 -16.61 -16.96
CA ASN A 143 16.91 -16.47 -18.23
C ASN A 143 15.51 -17.11 -18.21
N GLU A 144 15.12 -17.74 -17.11
CA GLU A 144 13.83 -18.39 -16.93
C GLU A 144 12.87 -17.46 -16.18
N LYS A 145 11.60 -17.53 -16.55
CA LYS A 145 10.54 -16.77 -15.88
C LYS A 145 9.86 -17.63 -14.82
N LEU A 146 9.24 -16.97 -13.85
CA LEU A 146 8.46 -17.65 -12.80
C LEU A 146 7.03 -17.82 -13.27
N PHE A 147 6.53 -19.04 -13.37
CA PHE A 147 5.16 -19.27 -13.80
C PHE A 147 4.16 -18.93 -12.69
N ASN A 148 2.97 -18.47 -13.08
CA ASN A 148 1.97 -17.93 -12.17
C ASN A 148 0.69 -18.77 -12.22
N TYR A 149 0.33 -19.37 -11.08
CA TYR A 149 -0.93 -20.08 -10.92
C TYR A 149 -1.83 -19.36 -9.90
N GLY A 150 -2.76 -18.57 -10.42
CA GLY A 150 -3.85 -17.96 -9.63
C GLY A 150 -3.55 -16.63 -8.93
N PHE A 151 -2.38 -16.01 -9.13
CA PHE A 151 -2.20 -14.60 -8.75
C PHE A 151 -2.70 -13.65 -9.85
N THR A 152 -2.67 -12.36 -9.56
CA THR A 152 -2.87 -11.34 -10.59
C THR A 152 -1.58 -11.14 -11.39
N PRO A 153 -1.63 -10.52 -12.59
CA PRO A 153 -0.41 -10.18 -13.33
C PRO A 153 0.53 -9.21 -12.60
N TRP A 154 0.00 -8.44 -11.63
CA TRP A 154 0.70 -7.30 -11.03
C TRP A 154 1.24 -7.58 -9.62
N ASN A 155 0.43 -8.20 -8.76
CA ASN A 155 0.80 -8.59 -7.41
C ASN A 155 0.88 -10.11 -7.33
N PRO A 156 2.03 -10.71 -6.94
CA PRO A 156 3.24 -10.13 -6.32
C PRO A 156 4.42 -9.75 -7.25
N THR A 157 4.21 -9.67 -8.57
CA THR A 157 5.24 -9.51 -9.60
C THR A 157 6.32 -8.48 -9.30
N GLN A 158 5.95 -7.26 -8.89
CA GLN A 158 6.93 -6.18 -8.67
C GLN A 158 7.89 -6.48 -7.52
N VAL A 159 7.39 -7.05 -6.43
CA VAL A 159 8.21 -7.36 -5.25
C VAL A 159 9.17 -8.50 -5.57
N LEU A 160 8.68 -9.53 -6.25
CA LEU A 160 9.53 -10.66 -6.63
C LEU A 160 10.56 -10.25 -7.68
N ALA A 161 10.19 -9.45 -8.67
CA ALA A 161 11.16 -8.93 -9.64
C ALA A 161 12.31 -8.18 -8.94
N PHE A 162 12.00 -7.36 -7.92
CA PHE A 162 13.00 -6.63 -7.16
C PHE A 162 13.91 -7.55 -6.32
N TYR A 163 13.33 -8.47 -5.55
CA TYR A 163 14.10 -9.26 -4.57
C TYR A 163 14.67 -10.58 -5.11
N SER A 164 14.07 -11.17 -6.15
CA SER A 164 14.54 -12.43 -6.75
C SER A 164 15.13 -12.25 -8.16
N GLY A 165 14.90 -11.10 -8.79
CA GLY A 165 15.27 -10.89 -10.20
C GLY A 165 14.42 -11.73 -11.17
N ARG A 166 13.22 -12.18 -10.76
CA ARG A 166 12.31 -12.96 -11.61
C ARG A 166 10.94 -12.30 -11.71
N PHE A 167 10.44 -12.20 -12.93
CA PHE A 167 9.08 -11.77 -13.21
C PHE A 167 8.13 -12.97 -13.20
N LEU A 168 6.93 -12.75 -12.65
CA LEU A 168 5.82 -13.68 -12.84
C LEU A 168 5.29 -13.57 -14.27
N GLU A 169 5.01 -14.72 -14.87
CA GLU A 169 4.24 -14.80 -16.10
C GLU A 169 2.76 -14.43 -15.88
N TYR A 170 2.05 -14.27 -16.99
CA TYR A 170 0.62 -14.07 -16.97
C TYR A 170 -0.08 -15.26 -16.28
N PRO A 171 -1.09 -15.02 -15.43
CA PRO A 171 -1.64 -16.06 -14.59
C PRO A 171 -2.42 -17.11 -15.38
N VAL A 172 -2.08 -18.37 -15.13
CA VAL A 172 -2.92 -19.52 -15.42
C VAL A 172 -3.96 -19.64 -14.31
N LYS A 173 -5.24 -19.72 -14.69
CA LYS A 173 -6.36 -19.76 -13.74
C LYS A 173 -6.88 -21.18 -13.50
N ASP A 174 -6.86 -21.98 -14.55
CA ASP A 174 -7.50 -23.30 -14.61
C ASP A 174 -6.49 -24.42 -14.36
N THR A 175 -6.90 -25.42 -13.60
CA THR A 175 -6.03 -26.54 -13.23
C THR A 175 -5.59 -27.35 -14.46
N GLU A 176 -6.49 -27.56 -15.43
CA GLU A 176 -6.15 -28.29 -16.67
C GLU A 176 -5.07 -27.58 -17.49
N ALA A 177 -5.18 -26.26 -17.63
CA ALA A 177 -4.19 -25.44 -18.32
C ALA A 177 -2.84 -25.46 -17.58
N LEU A 178 -2.86 -25.44 -16.25
CA LEU A 178 -1.66 -25.60 -15.43
C LEU A 178 -0.98 -26.94 -15.71
N ILE A 179 -1.76 -28.02 -15.75
CA ILE A 179 -1.25 -29.37 -16.01
C ILE A 179 -0.61 -29.45 -17.40
N GLN A 180 -1.25 -28.92 -18.43
CA GLN A 180 -0.72 -28.88 -19.79
C GLN A 180 0.60 -28.10 -19.86
N GLU A 181 0.68 -26.93 -19.23
CA GLU A 181 1.91 -26.13 -19.21
C GLU A 181 3.04 -26.81 -18.43
N ILE A 182 2.72 -27.53 -17.36
CA ILE A 182 3.71 -28.31 -16.60
C ILE A 182 4.22 -29.51 -17.38
N ASP A 183 3.35 -30.20 -18.10
CA ASP A 183 3.75 -31.33 -18.94
C ASP A 183 4.60 -30.84 -20.15
N LYS A 184 4.31 -29.64 -20.67
CA LYS A 184 5.10 -28.98 -21.73
C LYS A 184 6.45 -28.47 -21.24
N ASN A 185 6.50 -27.90 -20.02
CA ASN A 185 7.71 -27.38 -19.41
C ASN A 185 7.91 -27.93 -18.00
N PRO A 186 8.34 -29.20 -17.86
CA PRO A 186 8.46 -29.84 -16.57
C PRO A 186 9.53 -29.18 -15.69
N LYS A 187 10.52 -28.53 -16.30
CA LYS A 187 11.60 -27.80 -15.60
C LYS A 187 11.14 -26.45 -15.03
N GLY A 188 9.97 -25.97 -15.44
CA GLY A 188 9.41 -24.71 -14.96
C GLY A 188 9.15 -24.71 -13.45
N THR A 189 9.36 -23.55 -12.84
CA THR A 189 9.02 -23.30 -11.44
C THR A 189 7.80 -22.39 -11.35
N TRP A 190 6.94 -22.64 -10.38
CA TRP A 190 5.59 -22.10 -10.31
C TRP A 190 5.34 -21.44 -8.96
N LEU A 191 4.54 -20.38 -8.98
CA LEU A 191 4.08 -19.69 -7.80
C LEU A 191 2.56 -19.63 -7.74
N SER A 192 1.99 -19.97 -6.59
CA SER A 192 0.54 -19.90 -6.36
C SER A 192 0.19 -19.47 -4.93
N PRO A 193 -1.06 -19.05 -4.69
CA PRO A 193 -1.58 -18.93 -3.34
C PRO A 193 -1.52 -20.30 -2.64
N ILE A 194 -1.10 -20.33 -1.37
CA ILE A 194 -0.97 -21.58 -0.61
C ILE A 194 -2.26 -22.42 -0.62
N SER A 195 -3.41 -21.78 -0.47
CA SER A 195 -4.73 -22.43 -0.50
C SER A 195 -5.08 -23.06 -1.86
N LYS A 196 -4.56 -22.51 -2.97
CA LYS A 196 -4.72 -23.13 -4.30
C LYS A 196 -3.79 -24.32 -4.45
N PHE A 197 -2.56 -24.23 -3.95
CA PHE A 197 -1.61 -25.34 -3.99
C PHE A 197 -2.08 -26.53 -3.15
N GLU A 198 -2.66 -26.30 -1.97
CA GLU A 198 -3.19 -27.38 -1.13
C GLU A 198 -4.30 -28.16 -1.84
N LYS A 199 -5.22 -27.47 -2.53
CA LYS A 199 -6.24 -28.13 -3.38
C LYS A 199 -5.60 -28.94 -4.50
N LEU A 200 -4.64 -28.33 -5.20
CA LEU A 200 -3.90 -28.96 -6.29
C LEU A 200 -3.19 -30.25 -5.84
N LYS A 201 -2.57 -30.23 -4.65
CA LYS A 201 -1.89 -31.39 -4.07
C LYS A 201 -2.88 -32.50 -3.69
N ASN A 202 -4.08 -32.17 -3.23
CA ASN A 202 -5.10 -33.17 -2.90
C ASN A 202 -5.65 -33.84 -4.17
N GLU A 203 -5.82 -33.08 -5.25
CA GLU A 203 -6.31 -33.59 -6.54
C GLU A 203 -5.22 -34.39 -7.30
N PHE A 204 -3.94 -34.00 -7.19
CA PHE A 204 -2.82 -34.62 -7.90
C PHE A 204 -1.60 -34.82 -6.99
N PRO A 205 -1.63 -35.79 -6.06
CA PRO A 205 -0.64 -35.93 -4.99
C PRO A 205 0.80 -36.20 -5.46
N GLU A 206 0.97 -36.77 -6.66
CA GLU A 206 2.29 -37.18 -7.17
C GLU A 206 2.82 -36.32 -8.33
N LYS A 207 2.07 -35.31 -8.79
CA LYS A 207 2.52 -34.45 -9.92
C LYS A 207 3.40 -33.29 -9.50
N PHE A 208 3.31 -32.83 -8.26
CA PHE A 208 3.92 -31.57 -7.82
C PHE A 208 4.90 -31.76 -6.68
N TYR A 209 6.00 -31.01 -6.76
CA TYR A 209 7.01 -30.96 -5.72
C TYR A 209 7.09 -29.56 -5.13
N LEU A 210 6.79 -29.44 -3.83
CA LEU A 210 6.87 -28.18 -3.11
C LEU A 210 8.33 -27.87 -2.74
N ILE A 211 8.84 -26.72 -3.20
CA ILE A 211 10.19 -26.25 -2.89
C ILE A 211 10.17 -25.45 -1.58
N TYR A 212 9.23 -24.51 -1.46
CA TYR A 212 9.05 -23.67 -0.28
C TYR A 212 7.60 -23.15 -0.18
N ALA A 213 7.11 -22.96 1.04
CA ALA A 213 5.83 -22.32 1.30
C ALA A 213 5.89 -21.39 2.52
N ASN A 214 5.05 -20.37 2.52
CA ASN A 214 4.73 -19.56 3.69
C ASN A 214 3.22 -19.34 3.79
N GLN A 215 2.78 -18.44 4.67
CA GLN A 215 1.35 -18.19 4.94
C GLN A 215 0.55 -17.73 3.71
N LYS A 216 1.20 -17.22 2.66
CA LYS A 216 0.52 -16.72 1.45
C LYS A 216 0.91 -17.44 0.17
N PHE A 217 2.16 -17.88 0.08
CA PHE A 217 2.75 -18.35 -1.17
C PHE A 217 3.15 -19.83 -1.07
N ALA A 218 2.93 -20.55 -2.16
CA ALA A 218 3.52 -21.85 -2.44
C ALA A 218 4.37 -21.76 -3.70
N TYR A 219 5.65 -22.09 -3.56
CA TYR A 219 6.62 -22.15 -4.65
C TYR A 219 7.01 -23.61 -4.90
N PHE A 220 6.74 -24.07 -6.11
CA PHE A 220 6.76 -25.49 -6.45
C PHE A 220 7.22 -25.72 -7.89
N THR A 221 7.45 -26.97 -8.23
CA THR A 221 7.78 -27.41 -9.59
C THR A 221 7.13 -28.76 -9.86
N SER A 222 7.31 -29.32 -11.05
CA SER A 222 6.86 -30.68 -11.36
C SER A 222 7.65 -31.70 -10.54
N MET A 223 7.04 -32.85 -10.24
CA MET A 223 7.73 -33.94 -9.56
C MET A 223 8.92 -34.46 -10.37
N GLN A 224 8.85 -34.39 -11.70
CA GLN A 224 9.94 -34.76 -12.61
C GLN A 224 11.17 -33.85 -12.47
N ASN A 225 10.99 -32.59 -12.07
CA ASN A 225 12.08 -31.64 -11.90
C ASN A 225 12.63 -31.56 -10.48
N ARG A 226 12.15 -32.44 -9.58
CA ARG A 226 12.58 -32.48 -8.18
C ARG A 226 14.10 -32.55 -8.02
N GLU A 227 14.77 -33.33 -8.86
CA GLU A 227 16.23 -33.55 -8.77
C GLU A 227 17.06 -32.32 -9.14
N ASN A 228 16.49 -31.37 -9.90
CA ASN A 228 17.16 -30.13 -10.28
C ASN A 228 16.95 -28.99 -9.26
N VAL A 229 16.22 -29.25 -8.17
CA VAL A 229 16.02 -28.28 -7.09
C VAL A 229 17.30 -28.21 -6.27
N VAL A 230 18.03 -27.08 -6.39
CA VAL A 230 19.35 -26.88 -5.78
C VAL A 230 19.27 -26.94 -4.26
N TYR A 231 18.23 -26.34 -3.67
CA TYR A 231 18.00 -26.39 -2.23
C TYR A 231 16.51 -26.58 -1.91
N ASN A 232 16.22 -27.65 -1.18
CA ASN A 232 14.88 -27.99 -0.71
C ASN A 232 14.62 -27.42 0.68
N PHE A 233 13.61 -26.55 0.81
CA PHE A 233 13.23 -25.90 2.06
C PHE A 233 11.82 -26.28 2.55
N SER A 234 11.22 -27.32 1.96
CA SER A 234 9.86 -27.78 2.29
C SER A 234 9.64 -28.11 3.77
N LYS A 235 10.72 -28.37 4.54
CA LYS A 235 10.68 -28.73 5.97
C LYS A 235 11.17 -27.62 6.90
N ILE A 236 11.62 -26.48 6.39
CA ILE A 236 12.28 -25.45 7.19
C ILE A 236 11.29 -24.32 7.53
N LYS A 237 11.02 -24.13 8.82
CA LYS A 237 10.44 -22.88 9.35
C LYS A 237 11.56 -21.86 9.49
N LEU A 238 11.78 -21.02 8.48
CA LEU A 238 12.75 -19.94 8.61
C LEU A 238 12.29 -18.92 9.66
N PRO A 239 13.21 -18.37 10.47
CA PRO A 239 12.90 -17.23 11.30
C PRO A 239 12.50 -16.04 10.41
N ILE A 240 11.41 -15.37 10.76
CA ILE A 240 11.05 -14.10 10.14
C ILE A 240 12.14 -13.11 10.55
N VAL A 241 13.06 -12.79 9.64
CA VAL A 241 14.07 -11.75 9.88
C VAL A 241 13.31 -10.42 9.93
N ARG A 242 13.03 -9.97 11.15
CA ARG A 242 12.34 -8.71 11.46
C ARG A 242 13.21 -7.51 11.14
#